data_AF-A0A355A1S0-F1
#
_entry.id   AF-A0A355A1S0-F1
#
_cell.length_a   1.000
_cell.length_b   1.000
_cell.length_c   1.000
_cell.angle_alpha   90.00
_cell.angle_beta   90.00
_cell.angle_gamma   90.00
#
_symmetry.space_group_name_H-M   'P 1'
#
loop_
_entity.id
_entity.type
_entity.pdbx_description
1 polymer ?
#
loop_
_entity_poly.entity_id
_entity_poly.type
_entity_poly.pdbx_seq_one_letter_code
_entity_poly.pdbx_strand_id
1 'polypeptide(L)'
;GRKKTIMLGLVGMFIMLSVSTMVGVPWPTAAILLASGGLFWALVNINSFPMVADMAPVARLGLYTGLYYFSSQLAAILAPPVFGFAMDITSRKAMFPMAAVAFVLAFLMLMGVRRGEAAGQNTAA
;
A
#
# COMPACT_ATOMS: atom_id res chain seq x y z
N GLY A 1 -5.14 4.84 -15.04
CA GLY A 1 -3.98 5.63 -14.60
C GLY A 1 -3.46 5.08 -13.29
N ARG A 2 -2.13 4.89 -13.16
CA ARG A 2 -1.48 4.17 -12.05
C ARG A 2 -1.91 4.69 -10.67
N LYS A 3 -1.91 6.01 -10.46
CA LYS A 3 -2.39 6.65 -9.23
C LYS A 3 -3.82 6.21 -8.85
N LYS A 4 -4.76 6.21 -9.81
CA LYS A 4 -6.16 5.82 -9.55
C LYS A 4 -6.27 4.34 -9.13
N THR A 5 -5.46 3.48 -9.75
CA THR A 5 -5.40 2.05 -9.40
C THR A 5 -4.87 1.84 -7.98
N ILE A 6 -3.81 2.56 -7.60
CA ILE A 6 -3.26 2.50 -6.23
C ILE A 6 -4.28 3.04 -5.22
N MET A 7 -4.92 4.19 -5.49
CA MET A 7 -5.96 4.75 -4.60
C MET A 7 -7.11 3.76 -4.38
N LEU A 8 -7.58 3.08 -5.43
CA LEU A 8 -8.60 2.04 -5.31
C LEU A 8 -8.13 0.88 -4.42
N GLY A 9 -6.89 0.42 -4.61
CA GLY A 9 -6.28 -0.60 -3.75
C GLY A 9 -6.19 -0.17 -2.29
N LEU A 10 -5.75 1.07 -2.01
CA LEU A 10 -5.66 1.61 -0.64
C LEU A 10 -7.03 1.69 0.05
N VAL A 11 -8.07 2.14 -0.68
CA VAL A 11 -9.45 2.17 -0.15
C VAL A 11 -9.96 0.75 0.13
N GLY A 12 -9.72 -0.18 -0.80
CA GLY A 12 -10.09 -1.59 -0.62
C GLY A 12 -9.41 -2.23 0.58
N MET A 13 -8.10 -1.99 0.75
CA MET A 13 -7.33 -2.45 1.92
C MET A 13 -7.88 -1.85 3.21
N PHE A 14 -8.22 -0.56 3.24
CA PHE A 14 -8.80 0.08 4.42
C PHE A 14 -10.14 -0.54 4.82
N ILE A 15 -11.04 -0.78 3.86
CA ILE A 15 -12.35 -1.41 4.12
C ILE A 15 -12.14 -2.84 4.64
N MET A 16 -11.31 -3.64 3.96
CA MET A 16 -11.02 -5.02 4.33
C MET A 16 -10.41 -5.11 5.74
N LEU A 17 -9.46 -4.25 6.07
CA LEU A 17 -8.82 -4.20 7.40
C LEU A 17 -9.79 -3.72 8.48
N SER A 18 -10.66 -2.77 8.17
CA SER A 18 -11.70 -2.28 9.09
C SER A 18 -12.69 -3.40 9.44
N VAL A 19 -13.14 -4.17 8.46
CA VAL A 19 -14.00 -5.35 8.69
C VAL A 19 -13.26 -6.40 9.53
N SER A 20 -11.96 -6.57 9.29
CA SER A 20 -11.11 -7.52 10.03
C SER A 20 -10.90 -7.15 11.51
N THR A 21 -11.22 -5.91 11.92
CA THR A 21 -11.20 -5.52 13.35
C THR A 21 -12.34 -6.13 14.16
N MET A 22 -13.42 -6.56 13.50
CA MET A 22 -14.57 -7.19 14.16
C MET A 22 -14.21 -8.63 14.51
N VAL A 23 -14.23 -8.94 15.81
CA VAL A 23 -13.75 -10.20 16.40
C VAL A 23 -14.66 -11.37 16.00
N GLY A 24 -14.06 -12.52 15.68
CA GLY A 24 -14.79 -13.79 15.57
C GLY A 24 -15.06 -14.29 14.15
N VAL A 25 -14.30 -13.81 13.16
CA VAL A 25 -14.44 -14.16 11.74
C VAL A 25 -14.38 -15.68 11.51
N PRO A 26 -15.48 -16.34 11.09
CA PRO A 26 -15.45 -17.74 10.69
C PRO A 26 -14.45 -18.02 9.55
N TRP A 27 -13.99 -19.26 9.43
CA TRP A 27 -13.04 -19.65 8.39
C TRP A 27 -13.42 -19.18 6.96
N PRO A 28 -14.68 -19.32 6.50
CA PRO A 28 -15.06 -18.85 5.17
C PRO A 28 -14.88 -17.33 4.98
N THR A 29 -15.25 -16.54 5.98
CA THR A 29 -15.08 -15.09 5.94
C THR A 29 -13.60 -14.67 5.99
N ALA A 30 -12.75 -15.41 6.71
CA ALA A 30 -11.31 -15.18 6.71
C ALA A 30 -10.69 -15.44 5.32
N ALA A 31 -11.15 -16.49 4.63
CA ALA A 31 -10.71 -16.79 3.27
C ALA A 31 -11.11 -15.69 2.28
N ILE A 32 -12.35 -15.17 2.36
CA ILE A 32 -12.82 -14.06 1.53
C ILE A 32 -12.00 -12.78 1.81
N LEU A 33 -11.73 -12.49 3.08
CA LEU A 33 -10.91 -11.35 3.49
C LEU A 33 -9.47 -11.49 2.97
N LEU A 34 -8.86 -12.66 3.05
CA LEU A 34 -7.53 -12.91 2.50
C LEU A 34 -7.50 -12.79 0.97
N ALA A 35 -8.49 -13.34 0.26
CA ALA A 35 -8.58 -13.24 -1.18
C ALA A 35 -8.75 -11.78 -1.65
N SER A 36 -9.64 -11.03 -1.01
CA SER A 36 -9.85 -9.60 -1.30
C SER A 36 -8.63 -8.75 -0.90
N GLY A 37 -7.99 -9.04 0.23
CA GLY A 37 -6.75 -8.42 0.65
C GLY A 37 -5.63 -8.63 -0.36
N GLY A 38 -5.48 -9.86 -0.89
CA GLY A 38 -4.52 -10.17 -1.96
C GLY A 38 -4.80 -9.38 -3.24
N LEU A 39 -6.07 -9.29 -3.64
CA LEU A 39 -6.48 -8.50 -4.81
C LEU A 39 -6.12 -7.02 -4.65
N PHE A 40 -6.52 -6.39 -3.54
CA PHE A 40 -6.26 -4.96 -3.31
C PHE A 40 -4.77 -4.68 -3.13
N TRP A 41 -4.02 -5.57 -2.48
CA TRP A 41 -2.58 -5.45 -2.34
C TRP A 41 -1.85 -5.53 -3.68
N ALA A 42 -2.31 -6.40 -4.59
CA ALA A 42 -1.75 -6.49 -5.94
C ALA A 42 -1.92 -5.17 -6.72
N LEU A 43 -3.09 -4.52 -6.59
CA LEU A 43 -3.34 -3.21 -7.23
C LEU A 43 -2.34 -2.14 -6.77
N VAL A 44 -1.98 -2.14 -5.49
CA VAL A 44 -0.97 -1.23 -4.93
C VAL A 44 0.42 -1.62 -5.43
N ASN A 45 0.86 -2.84 -5.13
CA ASN A 45 2.26 -3.24 -5.29
C ASN A 45 2.72 -3.24 -6.76
N ILE A 46 1.89 -3.72 -7.70
CA ILE A 46 2.23 -3.78 -9.12
C ILE A 46 2.38 -2.37 -9.74
N ASN A 47 1.65 -1.38 -9.23
CA ASN A 47 1.65 -0.02 -9.80
C ASN A 47 2.64 0.92 -9.11
N SER A 48 3.05 0.65 -7.87
CA SER A 48 3.92 1.52 -7.08
C SER A 48 5.29 1.74 -7.74
N PHE A 49 5.97 0.67 -8.16
CA PHE A 49 7.29 0.80 -8.77
C PHE A 49 7.24 1.55 -10.12
N PRO A 50 6.38 1.16 -11.09
CA PRO A 50 6.24 1.91 -12.34
C PRO A 50 5.91 3.39 -12.13
N MET A 51 5.06 3.73 -11.15
CA MET A 51 4.73 5.12 -10.85
C MET A 51 5.96 5.92 -10.40
N VAL A 52 6.84 5.34 -9.58
CA VAL A 52 8.08 5.99 -9.15
C VAL A 52 9.08 6.09 -10.31
N ALA A 53 9.20 5.04 -11.12
CA ALA A 53 10.06 5.03 -12.30
C ALA A 53 9.63 6.09 -13.34
N ASP A 54 8.33 6.25 -13.58
CA ASP A 54 7.77 7.23 -14.51
C ASP A 54 8.02 8.69 -14.07
N MET A 55 8.24 8.93 -12.78
CA MET A 55 8.60 10.26 -12.25
C MET A 55 10.10 10.58 -12.37
N ALA A 56 10.93 9.58 -12.62
CA ALA A 56 12.38 9.72 -12.61
C ALA A 56 12.90 10.22 -13.96
N PRO A 57 13.81 11.22 -13.99
CA PRO A 57 14.59 11.51 -15.18
C PRO A 57 15.39 10.26 -15.60
N VAL A 58 15.54 10.01 -16.90
CA VAL A 58 16.25 8.83 -17.43
C VAL A 58 17.64 8.66 -16.81
N ALA A 59 18.38 9.76 -16.67
CA ALA A 59 19.71 9.76 -16.05
C ALA A 59 19.74 9.41 -14.54
N ARG A 60 18.60 9.41 -13.86
CA ARG A 60 18.47 9.17 -12.40
C ARG A 60 17.54 8.01 -12.05
N LEU A 61 17.15 7.18 -13.03
CA LEU A 61 16.28 6.01 -12.79
C LEU A 61 16.80 5.12 -11.65
N GLY A 62 18.10 4.81 -11.63
CA GLY A 62 18.73 4.00 -10.58
C GLY A 62 18.62 4.58 -9.17
N LEU A 63 18.61 5.91 -9.02
CA LEU A 63 18.44 6.57 -7.73
C LEU A 63 16.99 6.47 -7.24
N TYR A 64 16.02 6.65 -8.14
CA TYR A 64 14.60 6.55 -7.81
C TYR A 64 14.21 5.11 -7.45
N THR A 65 14.73 4.12 -8.18
CA THR A 65 14.55 2.70 -7.83
C THR A 65 15.25 2.36 -6.52
N GLY A 66 16.46 2.87 -6.30
CA GLY A 66 17.18 2.74 -5.02
C GLY A 66 16.38 3.30 -3.84
N LEU A 67 15.83 4.51 -3.96
CA LEU A 67 14.99 5.13 -2.93
C LEU A 67 13.68 4.36 -2.68
N TYR A 68 13.06 3.82 -3.73
CA TYR A 68 11.88 2.97 -3.62
C TYR A 68 12.17 1.71 -2.78
N TYR A 69 13.22 0.97 -3.13
CA TYR A 69 13.58 -0.25 -2.41
C TYR A 69 14.13 0.05 -1.01
N PHE A 70 14.94 1.10 -0.85
CA PHE A 70 15.41 1.53 0.46
C PHE A 70 14.24 1.80 1.41
N SER A 71 13.25 2.59 0.98
CA SER A 71 12.07 2.91 1.78
C SER A 71 11.22 1.66 2.07
N SER A 72 11.06 0.78 1.08
CA SER A 72 10.28 -0.46 1.22
C SER A 72 10.92 -1.44 2.19
N GLN A 73 12.24 -1.65 2.08
CA GLN A 73 12.99 -2.53 2.98
C GLN A 73 13.07 -1.95 4.39
N LEU A 74 13.22 -0.63 4.52
CA LEU A 74 13.19 0.02 5.82
C LEU A 74 11.83 -0.19 6.51
N ALA A 75 10.72 -0.02 5.78
CA ALA A 75 9.39 -0.31 6.31
C ALA A 75 9.23 -1.78 6.72
N ALA A 76 9.75 -2.73 5.93
CA ALA A 76 9.70 -4.16 6.24
C ALA A 76 10.50 -4.53 7.51
N ILE A 77 11.59 -3.82 7.79
CA ILE A 77 12.41 -4.02 9.00
C ILE A 77 11.75 -3.36 10.22
N LEU A 78 11.19 -2.16 10.06
CA LEU A 78 10.62 -1.38 11.16
C LEU A 78 9.20 -1.83 11.55
N ALA A 79 8.42 -2.38 10.61
CA ALA A 79 7.03 -2.75 10.88
C ALA A 79 6.89 -3.82 11.98
N PRO A 80 7.63 -4.96 11.98
CA PRO A 80 7.50 -5.97 13.02
C PRO A 80 7.74 -5.48 14.46
N PRO A 81 8.83 -4.75 14.78
CA PRO A 81 9.04 -4.26 16.14
C PRO A 81 8.02 -3.18 16.53
N VAL A 82 7.64 -2.28 15.61
CA VAL A 82 6.65 -1.23 15.90
C VAL A 82 5.27 -1.82 16.17
N PHE A 83 4.81 -2.73 15.31
CA PHE A 83 3.50 -3.37 15.48
C PHE A 83 3.51 -4.37 16.64
N GLY A 84 4.63 -5.09 16.84
CA GLY A 84 4.83 -6.00 17.97
C GLY A 84 4.69 -5.28 19.30
N PHE A 85 5.45 -4.21 19.51
CA PHE A 85 5.38 -3.40 20.72
C PHE A 85 3.97 -2.85 20.98
N ALA A 86 3.29 -2.37 19.94
CA ALA A 86 1.93 -1.87 20.07
C ALA A 86 0.89 -2.98 20.38
N MET A 87 1.11 -4.20 19.88
CA MET A 87 0.29 -5.36 20.24
C MET A 87 0.54 -5.84 21.67
N ASP A 88 1.77 -5.72 22.18
CA ASP A 88 2.12 -6.11 23.55
C ASP A 88 1.42 -5.22 24.59
N ILE A 89 1.28 -3.92 24.32
CA ILE A 89 0.61 -2.98 25.22
C ILE A 89 -0.92 -2.97 25.08
N THR A 90 -1.45 -3.39 23.92
CA THR A 90 -2.89 -3.32 23.63
C THR A 90 -3.51 -4.71 23.55
N SER A 91 -3.34 -5.37 22.40
CA SER A 91 -3.87 -6.69 22.07
C SER A 91 -3.39 -7.05 20.67
N ARG A 92 -3.34 -8.35 20.33
CA ARG A 92 -3.09 -8.82 18.96
C ARG A 92 -4.05 -8.21 17.93
N LYS A 93 -5.28 -7.93 18.35
CA LYS A 93 -6.30 -7.30 17.49
C LYS A 93 -5.92 -5.89 17.03
N ALA A 94 -5.01 -5.23 17.74
CA ALA A 94 -4.52 -3.89 17.39
C ALA A 94 -3.78 -3.86 16.04
N MET A 95 -3.29 -5.00 15.53
CA MET A 95 -2.61 -5.04 14.23
C MET A 95 -3.48 -4.52 13.08
N PHE A 96 -4.77 -4.85 13.08
CA PHE A 96 -5.71 -4.48 12.02
C PHE A 96 -6.02 -2.97 11.98
N PRO A 97 -6.42 -2.32 13.09
CA PRO A 97 -6.64 -0.87 13.09
C PRO A 97 -5.34 -0.10 12.86
N MET A 98 -4.18 -0.57 13.35
CA MET A 98 -2.89 0.07 13.05
C MET A 98 -2.55 0.02 11.56
N ALA A 99 -2.73 -1.15 10.93
CA ALA A 99 -2.56 -1.28 9.50
C ALA A 99 -3.53 -0.37 8.74
N ALA A 100 -4.80 -0.33 9.14
CA ALA A 100 -5.79 0.55 8.53
C ALA A 100 -5.37 2.03 8.59
N VAL A 101 -4.87 2.51 9.73
CA VAL A 101 -4.32 3.87 9.86
C VAL A 101 -3.13 4.09 8.93
N ALA A 102 -2.21 3.13 8.81
CA ALA A 102 -1.09 3.23 7.88
C ALA A 102 -1.55 3.34 6.42
N PHE A 103 -2.59 2.59 6.03
CA PHE A 103 -3.20 2.70 4.69
C PHE A 103 -3.89 4.05 4.46
N VAL A 104 -4.52 4.63 5.48
CA VAL A 104 -5.08 6.00 5.41
C VAL A 104 -3.95 7.01 5.22
N LEU A 105 -2.86 6.92 5.99
CA LEU A 105 -1.70 7.80 5.82
C LEU A 105 -1.10 7.69 4.42
N ALA A 106 -0.97 6.47 3.89
CA ALA A 106 -0.53 6.25 2.51
C ALA A 106 -1.47 6.91 1.49
N PHE A 107 -2.78 6.82 1.71
CA PHE A 107 -3.77 7.49 0.86
C PHE A 107 -3.63 9.02 0.90
N LEU A 108 -3.46 9.60 2.09
CA LEU A 108 -3.23 11.04 2.26
C LEU A 108 -1.95 11.49 1.54
N MET A 109 -0.86 10.73 1.65
CA MET A 109 0.39 11.02 0.94
C MET A 109 0.21 10.95 -0.57
N LEU A 110 -0.53 9.95 -1.07
CA LEU A 110 -0.77 9.77 -2.49
C LEU A 110 -1.64 10.88 -3.10
N MET A 111 -2.53 11.52 -2.31
CA MET A 111 -3.27 12.70 -2.77
C MET A 111 -2.34 13.85 -3.14
N GLY A 112 -1.23 14.03 -2.41
CA GLY A 112 -0.21 15.04 -2.69
C GLY A 112 0.60 14.80 -3.97
N VAL A 113 0.56 13.58 -4.53
CA VAL A 113 1.33 13.26 -5.73
C VAL A 113 0.64 13.76 -6.99
N ARG A 114 1.30 14.64 -7.74
CA ARG A 114 0.79 15.27 -8.97
C ARG A 114 1.45 14.77 -10.27
N ARG A 115 2.47 13.90 -10.18
CA ARG A 115 3.24 13.34 -11.31
C ARG A 115 3.27 11.80 -11.22
N GLY A 116 3.51 11.10 -12.34
CA GLY A 116 3.49 9.63 -12.39
C GLY A 116 2.16 9.02 -12.86
N GLU A 117 1.30 9.80 -13.53
CA GLU A 117 0.21 9.22 -14.31
C GLU A 117 0.78 8.46 -15.49
N ALA A 118 0.11 7.37 -15.90
CA ALA A 118 0.52 6.65 -17.10
C ALA A 118 0.57 7.65 -18.24
N ALA A 119 1.76 7.86 -18.81
CA ALA A 119 1.91 8.67 -20.00
C ALA A 119 0.85 8.18 -20.99
N GLY A 120 -0.14 9.04 -21.27
CA GLY A 120 -0.94 8.85 -22.45
C GLY A 120 0.05 8.74 -23.60
N GLN A 121 -0.01 7.65 -24.34
CA GLN A 121 0.51 7.54 -25.70
C GLN A 121 -0.23 8.57 -26.57
N ASN A 122 -0.01 9.86 -26.32
CA ASN A 122 -0.55 10.97 -27.08
C ASN A 122 0.59 11.95 -27.35
N THR A 123 1.71 11.44 -27.89
CA THR A 123 2.57 12.23 -28.79
C THR A 123 3.35 11.27 -29.69
N ALA A 124 3.26 11.52 -31.00
CA ALA A 124 3.91 10.84 -32.15
C ALA A 124 3.34 9.45 -32.49
N ALA A 125 2.69 9.23 -33.64
CA ALA A 125 2.84 9.83 -34.96
C ALA A 125 1.49 10.01 -35.67
#